data_AF-A0A553UIY5-F1
#
_entry.id   AF-A0A553UIY5-F1
#
_cell.length_a   1.000
_cell.length_b   1.000
_cell.length_c   1.000
_cell.angle_alpha   90.00
_cell.angle_beta   90.00
_cell.angle_gamma   90.00
#
_symmetry.space_group_name_H-M   'P 1'
#
loop_
_entity.id
_entity.type
_entity.pdbx_description
1 polymer ?
#
loop_
_entity_poly.entity_id
_entity_poly.type
_entity_poly.pdbx_seq_one_letter_code
_entity_poly.pdbx_strand_id
1 'polypeptide(L)'
;MFIQDLSVEQQQVFLYLARKVIEADGVLHELQLGALDTIKKQCEYGISEKEVPLNTLGKIFTTNHAKHATLLELTSVALADSRWHDNERDTIYSYAKEMGVSTQKVDQLKDWVVKNFMLYQEAVKLLD
;
A
#
# COMPACT_ATOMS: atom_id res chain seq x y z
N MET A 1 5.49 0.56 -6.79
CA MET A 1 5.90 -0.40 -7.84
C MET A 1 4.83 -0.57 -8.94
N PHE A 2 3.57 -0.79 -8.60
CA PHE A 2 2.42 -0.99 -9.51
C PHE A 2 1.39 0.14 -9.45
N ILE A 3 1.73 1.25 -8.78
CA ILE A 3 0.83 2.41 -8.67
C ILE A 3 0.43 2.99 -10.04
N GLN A 4 1.29 2.85 -11.05
CA GLN A 4 1.03 3.28 -12.42
C GLN A 4 0.04 2.40 -13.18
N ASP A 5 -0.21 1.18 -12.71
CA ASP A 5 -1.25 0.30 -13.28
C ASP A 5 -2.66 0.70 -12.82
N LEU A 6 -2.75 1.57 -11.81
CA LEU A 6 -4.01 2.07 -11.28
C LEU A 6 -4.48 3.28 -12.08
N SER A 7 -5.80 3.40 -12.23
CA SER A 7 -6.40 4.62 -12.79
C SER A 7 -6.13 5.83 -11.89
N VAL A 8 -6.28 7.05 -12.43
CA VAL A 8 -6.16 8.29 -11.64
C VAL A 8 -7.02 8.25 -10.38
N GLU A 9 -8.29 7.84 -10.49
CA GLU A 9 -9.17 7.72 -9.33
C GLU A 9 -8.64 6.70 -8.30
N GLN A 10 -8.16 5.55 -8.75
CA GLN A 10 -7.60 4.52 -7.89
C GLN A 10 -6.31 4.99 -7.20
N GLN A 11 -5.47 5.78 -7.87
CA GLN A 11 -4.28 6.40 -7.27
C GLN A 11 -4.68 7.42 -6.19
N GLN A 12 -5.67 8.28 -6.46
CA GLN A 12 -6.16 9.26 -5.48
C GLN A 12 -6.70 8.57 -4.21
N VAL A 13 -7.46 7.49 -4.40
CA VAL A 13 -8.00 6.69 -3.29
C VAL A 13 -6.88 5.93 -2.58
N PHE A 14 -5.91 5.36 -3.30
CA PHE A 14 -4.74 4.72 -2.70
C PHE A 14 -4.00 5.66 -1.74
N LEU A 15 -3.74 6.91 -2.13
CA LEU A 15 -3.03 7.86 -1.28
C LEU A 15 -3.78 8.12 0.03
N TYR A 16 -5.12 8.25 -0.02
CA TYR A 16 -5.96 8.35 1.16
C TYR A 16 -5.87 7.10 2.05
N LEU A 17 -5.99 5.91 1.47
CA LEU A 17 -5.90 4.65 2.20
C LEU A 17 -4.53 4.46 2.85
N ALA A 18 -3.44 4.79 2.13
CA ALA A 18 -2.09 4.67 2.65
C ALA A 18 -1.87 5.58 3.87
N ARG A 19 -2.37 6.81 3.82
CA ARG A 19 -2.33 7.72 4.97
C ARG A 19 -3.10 7.16 6.17
N LYS A 20 -4.26 6.54 5.94
CA LYS A 20 -5.04 5.89 7.00
C LYS A 20 -4.37 4.67 7.60
N VAL A 21 -3.59 3.92 6.81
CA VAL A 21 -2.74 2.83 7.32
C VAL A 21 -1.68 3.39 8.25
N ILE A 22 -0.92 4.41 7.81
CA ILE A 22 0.14 5.04 8.62
C ILE A 22 -0.41 5.63 9.93
N GLU A 23 -1.64 6.16 9.92
CA GLU A 23 -2.28 6.76 11.10
C GLU A 23 -2.84 5.69 12.08
N ALA A 24 -2.88 4.41 11.71
CA ALA A 24 -3.67 3.38 12.42
C ALA A 24 -3.15 3.02 13.81
N ASP A 25 -1.85 3.10 14.05
CA ASP A 25 -1.24 2.81 15.35
C ASP A 25 -1.04 4.06 16.24
N GLY A 26 -1.42 5.24 15.72
CA GLY A 26 -1.26 6.52 16.40
C GLY A 26 0.18 7.07 16.39
N VAL A 27 1.12 6.41 15.69
CA VAL A 27 2.52 6.82 15.59
C VAL A 27 2.89 7.01 14.13
N LEU A 28 3.00 8.27 13.71
CA LEU A 28 3.47 8.61 12.37
C LEU A 28 4.95 8.21 12.21
N HIS A 29 5.22 7.15 11.46
CA HIS A 29 6.58 6.70 11.18
C HIS A 29 7.16 7.42 9.95
N GLU A 30 8.26 8.17 10.12
CA GLU A 30 8.87 8.96 9.04
C GLU A 30 9.24 8.13 7.81
N LEU A 31 9.70 6.88 8.01
CA LEU A 31 10.02 5.95 6.93
C LEU A 31 8.80 5.59 6.07
N GLN A 32 7.62 5.43 6.67
CA GLN A 32 6.39 5.13 5.94
C GLN A 32 5.88 6.37 5.18
N LEU A 33 6.01 7.55 5.78
CA LEU A 33 5.74 8.82 5.08
C LEU A 33 6.67 9.00 3.88
N GLY A 34 7.97 8.72 4.04
CA GLY A 34 8.94 8.75 2.94
C GLY A 34 8.64 7.73 1.84
N ALA A 35 8.17 6.53 2.20
CA ALA A 35 7.71 5.54 1.23
C ALA A 35 6.48 6.03 0.45
N LEU A 36 5.48 6.59 1.15
CA LEU A 36 4.29 7.17 0.52
C LEU A 36 4.64 8.34 -0.41
N ASP A 37 5.55 9.23 0.00
CA ASP A 37 6.03 10.33 -0.84
C ASP A 37 6.73 9.82 -2.12
N THR A 38 7.47 8.72 -2.01
CA THR A 38 8.12 8.10 -3.17
C THR A 38 7.09 7.52 -4.13
N ILE A 39 6.04 6.87 -3.63
CA ILE A 39 4.94 6.36 -4.45
C ILE A 39 4.16 7.52 -5.07
N LYS A 40 3.90 8.59 -4.33
CA LYS A 40 3.20 9.78 -4.83
C LYS A 40 3.90 10.43 -6.02
N LYS A 41 5.24 10.42 -6.05
CA LYS A 41 6.04 10.89 -7.20
C LYS A 41 5.87 10.04 -8.47
N GLN A 42 5.36 8.82 -8.34
CA GLN A 42 5.10 7.91 -9.46
C GLN A 42 3.66 8.00 -9.99
N CYS A 43 2.77 8.66 -9.25
CA CYS A 43 1.39 8.90 -9.65
C CYS A 43 1.28 9.94 -10.77
N GLU A 44 0.08 10.04 -11.36
CA GLU A 44 -0.25 11.10 -12.31
C GLU A 44 -0.02 12.50 -11.69
N TYR A 45 0.44 13.44 -12.52
CA TYR A 45 0.79 14.77 -12.04
C TYR A 45 -0.43 15.53 -11.50
N GLY A 46 -0.26 16.20 -10.35
CA GLY A 46 -1.27 17.10 -9.79
C GLY A 46 -2.45 16.42 -9.10
N ILE A 47 -2.41 15.09 -8.90
CA ILE A 47 -3.47 14.40 -8.17
C ILE A 47 -3.38 14.67 -6.66
N SER A 48 -4.54 14.75 -6.02
CA SER A 48 -4.71 14.84 -4.57
C SER A 48 -5.46 13.63 -4.04
N GLU A 49 -5.39 13.41 -2.73
CA GLU A 49 -6.08 12.32 -2.08
C GLU A 49 -7.60 12.43 -2.22
N LYS A 50 -8.27 11.29 -2.40
CA LYS A 50 -9.73 11.21 -2.48
C LYS A 50 -10.24 10.28 -1.39
N GLU A 51 -10.82 10.87 -0.36
CA GLU A 51 -11.53 10.14 0.69
C GLU A 51 -12.79 9.47 0.14
N VAL A 52 -12.97 8.20 0.48
CA VAL A 52 -14.13 7.40 0.06
C VAL A 52 -14.58 6.48 1.20
N PRO A 53 -15.88 6.16 1.32
CA PRO A 53 -16.35 5.18 2.28
C PRO A 53 -15.80 3.79 1.96
N LEU A 54 -15.41 3.02 2.99
CA LEU A 54 -14.80 1.69 2.82
C LEU A 54 -15.65 0.72 1.98
N ASN A 55 -16.97 0.75 2.15
CA ASN A 55 -17.89 -0.12 1.40
C ASN A 55 -17.97 0.19 -0.12
N THR A 56 -17.28 1.24 -0.59
CA THR A 56 -17.19 1.57 -2.02
C THR A 56 -15.94 0.99 -2.67
N LEU A 57 -14.97 0.48 -1.90
CA LEU A 57 -13.68 0.03 -2.43
C LEU A 57 -13.82 -1.04 -3.50
N GLY A 58 -14.69 -2.03 -3.32
CA GLY A 58 -14.95 -3.06 -4.33
C GLY A 58 -15.54 -2.55 -5.66
N LYS A 59 -16.13 -1.35 -5.67
CA LYS A 59 -16.63 -0.67 -6.89
C LYS A 59 -15.58 0.20 -7.57
N ILE A 60 -14.56 0.65 -6.83
CA ILE A 60 -13.46 1.48 -7.34
C ILE A 60 -12.35 0.59 -7.90
N PHE A 61 -11.97 -0.43 -7.13
CA PHE A 61 -10.97 -1.43 -7.51
C PHE A 61 -11.69 -2.64 -8.13
N THR A 62 -12.09 -2.51 -9.39
CA THR A 62 -13.02 -3.45 -10.04
C THR A 62 -12.35 -4.73 -10.55
N THR A 63 -11.04 -4.73 -10.77
CA THR A 63 -10.28 -5.88 -11.26
C THR A 63 -9.42 -6.50 -10.17
N ASN A 64 -9.15 -7.80 -10.24
CA ASN A 64 -8.22 -8.45 -9.33
C ASN A 64 -6.81 -7.84 -9.41
N HIS A 65 -6.40 -7.39 -10.60
CA HIS A 65 -5.13 -6.70 -10.78
C HIS A 65 -5.07 -5.42 -9.94
N ALA A 66 -6.06 -4.53 -10.09
CA ALA A 66 -6.11 -3.27 -9.34
C ALA A 66 -6.18 -3.52 -7.82
N LYS A 67 -7.02 -4.45 -7.36
CA LYS A 67 -7.13 -4.82 -5.94
C LYS A 67 -5.79 -5.29 -5.37
N HIS A 68 -5.13 -6.23 -6.04
CA HIS A 68 -3.86 -6.78 -5.56
C HIS A 68 -2.73 -5.76 -5.66
N ALA A 69 -2.67 -4.95 -6.71
CA ALA A 69 -1.70 -3.87 -6.84
C ALA A 69 -1.83 -2.88 -5.69
N THR A 70 -3.04 -2.39 -5.41
CA THR A 70 -3.31 -1.50 -4.26
C THR A 70 -2.90 -2.12 -2.94
N LEU A 71 -3.28 -3.37 -2.66
CA LEU A 71 -2.92 -4.05 -1.41
C LEU A 71 -1.41 -4.30 -1.28
N LEU A 72 -0.72 -4.59 -2.38
CA LEU A 72 0.73 -4.78 -2.41
C LEU A 72 1.47 -3.46 -2.11
N GLU A 73 1.03 -2.36 -2.71
CA GLU A 73 1.59 -1.03 -2.44
C GLU A 73 1.33 -0.60 -1.00
N LEU A 74 0.12 -0.80 -0.46
CA LEU A 74 -0.21 -0.49 0.94
C LEU A 74 0.67 -1.30 1.91
N THR A 75 0.87 -2.57 1.60
CA THR A 75 1.76 -3.45 2.38
C THR A 75 3.21 -2.98 2.32
N SER A 76 3.65 -2.45 1.18
CA SER A 76 4.99 -1.87 1.02
C SER A 76 5.17 -0.58 1.83
N VAL A 77 4.12 0.24 1.94
CA VAL A 77 4.12 1.43 2.80
C VAL A 77 4.21 1.03 4.27
N ALA A 78 3.35 0.13 4.75
CA ALA A 78 3.35 -0.31 6.15
C ALA A 78 4.69 -0.93 6.56
N LEU A 79 5.28 -1.78 5.70
CA LEU A 79 6.57 -2.42 5.97
C LEU A 79 7.80 -1.50 5.83
N ALA A 80 7.64 -0.22 5.48
CA ALA A 80 8.77 0.66 5.20
C ALA A 80 9.70 0.86 6.41
N ASP A 81 9.20 0.69 7.63
CA ASP A 81 9.98 0.69 8.88
C ASP A 81 10.48 -0.71 9.29
N SER A 82 10.33 -1.70 8.40
CA SER A 82 10.63 -3.12 8.61
C SER A 82 9.77 -3.81 9.67
N ARG A 83 8.62 -3.26 10.03
CA ARG A 83 7.68 -3.86 10.98
C ARG A 83 6.30 -4.04 10.35
N TRP A 84 5.59 -5.05 10.83
CA TRP A 84 4.22 -5.35 10.41
C TRP A 84 3.30 -5.15 11.61
N HIS A 85 2.97 -3.89 11.91
CA HIS A 85 2.21 -3.54 13.10
C HIS A 85 0.78 -4.05 13.01
N ASP A 86 0.23 -4.52 14.13
CA ASP A 86 -1.09 -5.16 14.18
C ASP A 86 -2.20 -4.22 13.66
N ASN A 87 -2.18 -2.94 14.04
CA ASN A 87 -3.22 -1.97 13.66
C ASN A 87 -3.18 -1.62 12.17
N GLU A 88 -1.98 -1.50 11.58
CA GLU A 88 -1.79 -1.28 10.15
C GLU A 88 -2.25 -2.49 9.35
N ARG A 89 -1.84 -3.69 9.77
CA ARG A 89 -2.27 -4.96 9.19
C ARG A 89 -3.78 -5.06 9.19
N ASP A 90 -4.41 -4.84 10.33
CA ASP A 90 -5.85 -5.01 10.50
C ASP A 90 -6.61 -3.97 9.64
N THR A 91 -6.04 -2.78 9.49
CA THR A 91 -6.54 -1.75 8.56
C THR A 91 -6.46 -2.24 7.11
N ILE A 92 -5.32 -2.77 6.66
CA ILE A 92 -5.18 -3.34 5.30
C ILE A 92 -6.12 -4.53 5.08
N TYR A 93 -6.28 -5.41 6.07
CA TYR A 93 -7.23 -6.52 6.00
C TYR A 93 -8.69 -6.06 5.87
N SER A 94 -9.05 -4.97 6.54
CA SER A 94 -10.39 -4.36 6.39
C SER A 94 -10.63 -3.89 4.94
N TYR A 95 -9.62 -3.29 4.31
CA TYR A 95 -9.71 -2.85 2.91
C TYR A 95 -9.81 -4.04 1.97
N ALA A 96 -8.99 -5.07 2.19
CA ALA A 96 -9.03 -6.31 1.42
C ALA A 96 -10.42 -6.95 1.47
N LYS A 97 -11.04 -7.01 2.65
CA LYS A 97 -12.40 -7.53 2.84
C LYS A 97 -13.42 -6.79 1.98
N GLU A 98 -13.42 -5.46 2.00
CA GLU A 98 -14.34 -4.64 1.19
C GLU A 98 -14.07 -4.74 -0.33
N MET A 99 -12.85 -5.12 -0.71
CA MET A 99 -12.51 -5.45 -2.09
C MET A 99 -12.81 -6.92 -2.47
N GLY A 100 -13.22 -7.75 -1.51
CA GLY A 100 -13.44 -9.19 -1.72
C GLY A 100 -12.15 -10.01 -1.88
N VAL A 101 -11.05 -9.57 -1.27
CA VAL A 101 -9.75 -10.25 -1.24
C VAL A 101 -9.54 -10.90 0.13
N SER A 102 -9.06 -12.14 0.15
CA SER A 102 -8.80 -12.86 1.41
C SER A 102 -7.56 -12.33 2.13
N THR A 103 -7.55 -12.44 3.46
CA THR A 103 -6.35 -12.10 4.27
C THR A 103 -5.15 -12.97 3.91
N GLN A 104 -5.37 -14.25 3.61
CA GLN A 104 -4.32 -15.15 3.09
C GLN A 104 -3.65 -14.57 1.83
N LYS A 105 -4.41 -13.93 0.93
CA LYS A 105 -3.84 -13.29 -0.25
C LYS A 105 -3.00 -12.07 0.14
N VAL A 106 -3.44 -11.27 1.11
CA VAL A 106 -2.64 -10.15 1.67
C VAL A 106 -1.33 -10.68 2.27
N ASP A 107 -1.35 -11.79 3.00
CA ASP A 107 -0.15 -12.40 3.57
C ASP A 107 0.85 -12.84 2.51
N GLN A 108 0.37 -13.39 1.39
CA GLN A 108 1.22 -13.71 0.25
C GLN A 108 1.87 -12.46 -0.38
N LEU A 109 1.13 -11.36 -0.48
CA LEU A 109 1.66 -10.08 -0.97
C LEU A 109 2.72 -9.55 0.00
N LYS A 110 2.46 -9.59 1.31
CA LYS A 110 3.41 -9.23 2.37
C LYS A 110 4.70 -10.05 2.30
N ASP A 111 4.59 -11.37 2.18
CA ASP A 111 5.76 -12.25 2.09
C ASP A 111 6.61 -11.94 0.85
N TRP A 112 5.99 -11.53 -0.25
CA TRP A 112 6.71 -11.07 -1.44
C TRP A 112 7.40 -9.71 -1.21
N VAL A 113 6.73 -8.74 -0.56
CA VAL A 113 7.31 -7.42 -0.25
C VAL A 113 8.55 -7.57 0.64
N VAL A 114 8.49 -8.41 1.67
CA VAL A 114 9.63 -8.69 2.54
C VAL A 114 10.83 -9.23 1.75
N LYS A 115 10.59 -10.19 0.84
CA LYS A 115 11.66 -10.72 -0.03
C LYS A 115 12.22 -9.64 -0.95
N ASN A 116 11.37 -8.79 -1.52
CA ASN A 116 11.78 -7.68 -2.37
C ASN A 116 12.71 -6.70 -1.62
N PHE A 117 12.39 -6.38 -0.36
CA PHE A 117 13.24 -5.52 0.48
C PHE A 117 14.58 -6.17 0.79
N MET A 118 14.61 -7.49 1.05
CA MET A 118 15.87 -8.22 1.25
C MET A 118 16.75 -8.17 0.00
N LEU A 119 16.18 -8.40 -1.18
CA LEU A 119 16.91 -8.31 -2.45
C LEU A 119 17.41 -6.89 -2.72
N TYR A 120 16.62 -5.88 -2.41
CA TYR A 120 17.06 -4.48 -2.53
C TYR A 120 18.23 -4.18 -1.59
N GLN A 121 18.19 -4.62 -0.33
CA GLN A 121 19.30 -4.46 0.62
C GLN A 121 20.56 -5.20 0.17
N GLU A 122 20.42 -6.39 -0.44
CA GLU A 122 21.55 -7.10 -1.05
C GLU A 122 22.15 -6.29 -2.20
N ALA A 123 21.33 -5.74 -3.09
CA ALA A 123 21.77 -4.90 -4.19
C ALA A 123 22.50 -3.64 -3.69
N VAL A 124 22.01 -2.98 -2.64
CA VAL A 124 22.68 -1.82 -2.03
C VAL A 124 24.10 -2.18 -1.57
N LYS A 125 24.27 -3.31 -0.89
CA LYS A 125 25.60 -3.78 -0.42
C LYS A 125 26.56 -4.14 -1.56
N LEU A 126 26.07 -4.46 -2.75
CA LEU A 126 26.90 -4.74 -3.93
C LEU A 126 27.37 -3.46 -4.64
N LEU A 127 26.67 -2.34 -4.43
CA LEU A 127 27.01 -1.04 -4.99
C LEU A 127 27.96 -0.24 -4.10
N ASP A 128 28.01 -0.58 -2.80
CA ASP A 128 29.00 -0.09 -1.82
C ASP A 128 30.36 -0.80 -1.99
#